data_AF-A0A2E6ASV8-F1
#
_entry.id   AF-A0A2E6ASV8-F1
#
_cell.length_a   1.000
_cell.length_b   1.000
_cell.length_c   1.000
_cell.angle_alpha   90.00
_cell.angle_beta   90.00
_cell.angle_gamma   90.00
#
_symmetry.space_group_name_H-M   'P 1'
#
loop_
_entity.id
_entity.type
_entity.pdbx_description
1 polymer ?
#
loop_
_entity_poly.entity_id
_entity_poly.type
_entity_poly.pdbx_seq_one_letter_code
_entity_poly.pdbx_strand_id
1 'polypeptide(L)' 'MAEIETLRIAAIAAVLAASSGRDDPSQSGRNLGEAWAQDHRRMNMGMSSLMHQRSSRSPWR' A
#
# COMPACT_ATOMS: atom_id res chain seq x y z
N MET A 1 -12.35 15.36 -34.41
CA MET A 1 -11.25 14.39 -34.20
C MET A 1 -10.77 14.37 -32.75
N ALA A 2 -10.57 15.51 -32.07
CA ALA A 2 -10.10 15.54 -30.68
C ALA A 2 -11.01 14.81 -29.66
N GLU A 3 -12.35 14.90 -29.81
CA GLU A 3 -13.30 14.31 -28.85
C GLU A 3 -13.17 12.77 -28.74
N ILE A 4 -13.03 12.07 -29.88
CA ILE A 4 -12.88 10.61 -29.89
C ILE A 4 -11.56 10.18 -29.25
N GLU A 5 -10.51 10.99 -29.38
CA GLU A 5 -9.20 10.73 -28.78
C GLU A 5 -9.25 10.91 -27.25
N THR A 6 -9.91 11.97 -26.77
CA THR A 6 -10.18 12.15 -25.33
C THR A 6 -11.02 11.02 -24.76
N LEU A 7 -12.10 10.61 -25.44
CA LEU A 7 -12.94 9.50 -24.98
C LEU A 7 -12.18 8.18 -24.96
N ARG A 8 -11.31 7.95 -25.95
CA ARG A 8 -10.45 6.76 -26.00
C ARG A 8 -9.43 6.74 -24.87
N ILE A 9 -8.79 7.87 -24.57
CA ILE A 9 -7.85 7.98 -23.45
C ILE A 9 -8.59 7.78 -22.11
N ALA A 10 -9.76 8.38 -21.94
CA ALA A 10 -10.58 8.22 -20.75
C ALA A 10 -11.02 6.76 -20.55
N ALA A 11 -11.42 6.07 -21.64
CA ALA A 11 -11.78 4.66 -21.59
C ALA A 11 -10.58 3.77 -21.20
N ILE A 12 -9.39 4.02 -21.75
CA ILE A 12 -8.16 3.31 -21.39
C ILE A 12 -7.82 3.53 -19.91
N ALA A 13 -7.87 4.78 -19.44
CA ALA A 13 -7.60 5.12 -18.04
C ALA A 13 -8.59 4.45 -17.07
N ALA A 14 -9.88 4.40 -17.44
CA ALA A 14 -10.92 3.74 -16.65
C ALA A 14 -10.67 2.23 -16.50
N VAL A 15 -10.27 1.55 -17.59
CA VAL A 15 -9.93 0.12 -17.57
C VAL A 15 -8.71 -0.15 -16.69
N LEU A 16 -7.66 0.67 -16.80
CA LEU A 16 -6.47 0.54 -15.96
C LEU A 16 -6.79 0.76 -14.48
N ALA A 17 -7.57 1.80 -14.15
CA ALA A 17 -8.00 2.07 -12.79
C ALA A 17 -8.84 0.91 -12.22
N ALA A 18 -9.82 0.41 -12.98
CA ALA A 18 -10.64 -0.73 -12.58
C ALA A 18 -9.83 -2.02 -12.40
N SER A 19 -8.78 -2.22 -13.20
CA SER A 19 -7.90 -3.39 -13.11
C SER A 19 -6.85 -3.28 -11.99
N SER A 20 -6.54 -2.08 -11.51
CA SER A 20 -5.51 -1.85 -10.48
C SER A 20 -5.95 -2.22 -9.06
N GLY A 21 -7.23 -2.50 -8.85
CA GLY A 21 -7.77 -2.89 -7.54
C GLY A 21 -7.60 -4.38 -7.19
N ARG A 22 -7.06 -5.20 -8.10
CA ARG A 22 -6.79 -6.61 -7.79
C ARG A 22 -5.51 -6.69 -6.97
N ASP A 23 -5.57 -7.42 -5.84
CA ASP A 23 -4.38 -7.77 -5.08
C ASP A 23 -3.32 -8.33 -6.03
N ASP A 24 -2.24 -7.57 -6.21
CA ASP A 24 -1.13 -8.00 -7.03
C ASP A 24 -0.54 -9.25 -6.37
N PRO A 25 -0.60 -10.44 -7.03
CA PRO A 25 -0.07 -11.66 -6.44
C PRO A 25 1.43 -11.57 -6.15
N SER A 26 2.16 -10.64 -6.78
CA SER A 26 3.55 -10.35 -6.44
C SER A 26 3.72 -9.68 -5.07
N GLN A 27 2.65 -9.08 -4.52
CA GLN A 27 2.58 -8.50 -3.18
C GLN A 27 2.04 -9.49 -2.13
N SER A 28 1.61 -10.68 -2.54
CA SER A 28 1.20 -11.74 -1.63
C SER A 28 2.36 -12.09 -0.69
N GLY A 29 2.17 -11.87 0.62
CA GLY A 29 3.19 -12.04 1.65
C GLY A 29 4.09 -10.84 1.93
N ARG A 30 4.04 -9.77 1.11
CA ARG A 30 4.72 -8.48 1.39
C ARG A 30 3.88 -7.54 2.24
N ASN A 31 2.56 -7.75 2.24
CA ASN A 31 1.67 -7.04 3.13
C ASN A 31 1.96 -7.48 4.57
N LEU A 32 2.50 -6.55 5.37
CA LEU A 32 2.78 -6.78 6.78
C LEU A 32 1.48 -7.03 7.61
N GLY A 33 0.30 -6.88 7.01
CA GLY A 33 -0.99 -7.07 7.67
C GLY A 33 -1.36 -5.88 8.56
N GLU A 34 -2.36 -6.06 9.41
CA GLU A 34 -2.82 -5.01 10.31
C GLU A 34 -1.73 -4.53 11.28
N ALA A 35 -1.81 -3.26 11.69
CA ALA A 35 -0.88 -2.67 12.63
C ALA A 35 -0.79 -3.45 13.95
N TRP A 36 -1.92 -3.96 14.46
CA TRP A 36 -1.97 -4.79 15.68
C TRP A 36 -1.22 -6.11 15.51
N ALA A 37 -1.46 -6.83 14.40
CA ALA A 37 -0.77 -8.09 14.13
C ALA A 37 0.75 -7.90 13.97
N GLN A 38 1.16 -6.79 13.35
CA GLN A 38 2.57 -6.41 13.27
C GLN A 38 3.17 -6.14 14.66
N ASP A 39 2.49 -5.34 15.47
CA ASP A 39 2.95 -4.97 16.81
C ASP A 39 3.04 -6.19 17.72
N HIS A 40 2.05 -7.09 17.68
CA HIS A 40 2.04 -8.34 18.42
C HIS A 40 3.21 -9.25 18.01
N ARG A 41 3.48 -9.43 16.71
CA ARG A 41 4.67 -10.17 16.25
C ARG A 41 5.97 -9.54 16.75
N ARG A 42 6.06 -8.20 16.79
CA ARG A 42 7.24 -7.49 17.31
C ARG A 42 7.44 -7.74 18.80
N MET A 43 6.39 -7.61 19.60
CA MET A 43 6.44 -7.87 21.04
C MET A 43 6.87 -9.32 21.33
N ASN A 44 6.34 -10.30 20.59
CA ASN A 44 6.72 -11.71 20.75
C ASN A 44 8.20 -11.97 20.41
N MET A 45 8.78 -11.16 19.53
CA MET A 45 10.22 -11.19 19.20
C MET A 45 11.09 -10.33 20.13
N GLY A 46 10.52 -9.71 21.17
CA GLY A 46 11.24 -8.81 22.08
C GLY A 46 11.63 -7.47 21.45
N MET A 47 11.03 -7.11 20.32
CA MET A 47 11.25 -5.81 19.68
C MET A 47 10.37 -4.73 20.31
N SER A 48 10.80 -3.47 20.17
CA SER A 48 9.99 -2.31 20.54
C SER A 48 8.73 -2.19 19.68
N SER A 49 7.68 -1.61 20.26
CA SER A 49 6.39 -1.38 19.61
C SER A 49 6.56 -0.67 18.26
N LEU A 50 5.66 -0.98 17.32
CA LEU A 50 5.55 -0.36 16.01
C LEU A 50 5.46 1.17 16.10
N MET A 51 4.76 1.72 17.10
CA MET A 51 4.71 3.17 17.31
C MET A 51 6.07 3.75 17.68
N HIS A 52 6.80 3.09 18.58
CA HIS A 52 8.13 3.53 18.99
C HIS A 52 9.10 3.53 17.79
N GLN A 53 9.10 2.47 16.98
CA GLN A 53 9.91 2.38 15.77
C GLN A 53 9.57 3.46 14.73
N ARG A 54 8.29 3.81 14.56
CA ARG A 54 7.89 4.89 13.65
C ARG A 54 8.33 6.25 14.16
N SER A 55 8.24 6.48 15.47
CA SER A 55 8.65 7.73 16.11
C SER A 55 10.17 7.95 16.07
N SER A 56 10.98 6.88 16.14
CA SER A 56 12.44 6.98 16.08
C SER A 56 12.98 7.36 14.70
N ARG A 57 12.16 7.18 13.65
CA ARG A 57 12.50 7.56 12.27
C ARG A 57 12.05 8.98 11.89
N SER A 58 11.42 9.72 12.81
CA SER A 58 11.05 11.11 12.55
C SER A 58 12.32 11.96 12.42
N PRO A 59 12.54 12.69 11.31
CA PRO A 59 13.73 13.52 11.11
C PRO A 59 13.80 14.71 12.07
N TRP A 60 12.67 15.10 12.67
CA TRP A 60 12.55 16.29 13.51
C TRP A 60 12.86 16.00 14.98
N ARG A 61 14.03 15.38 15.23
CA ARG A 61 14.68 15.38 16.53
C ARG A 61 15.99 16.14 16.46
#